data_AF-K2QWV0-F1
#
_entry.id   AF-K2QWV0-F1
#
_cell.length_a   1.000
_cell.length_b   1.000
_cell.length_c   1.000
_cell.angle_alpha   90.00
_cell.angle_beta   90.00
_cell.angle_gamma   90.00
#
_symmetry.space_group_name_H-M   'P 1'
#
loop_
_entity.id
_entity.type
_entity.pdbx_description
1 polymer ?
#
loop_
_entity_poly.entity_id
_entity_poly.type
_entity_poly.pdbx_seq_one_letter_code
_entity_poly.pdbx_strand_id
1 'polypeptide(L)'
;MIASDFMNFSSLVARATIANNKVHLDGKAIRRLIDGTPPAHNFIEQNFDGVFYTRDDLKFLDRISGNIRQLQDPYEQALAFAALFRSCLKRQPRGVFTISGDLSHYDDGRRDLRLSVEEHFLEQIEVYNNAVFDNGRRNKALRSDIFQLSNERVDLVYLDPPYVPRSDDNCYTKRYHFLEGLSCYWQGLPIDKTTKVKKIAKRYTPFSYRKEAVDAFDRMFGRFAKSKIALSYSSNGFPDLDQLVELMGKHKSSVTVFEKPHRYHFGTHSKVARANVVEYLIVGQ
;
A
#
# COMPACT_ATOMS: atom_id res chain seq x y z
N MET A 1 11.18 -8.53 13.89
CA MET A 1 9.81 -8.02 13.61
C MET A 1 9.24 -8.79 12.43
N ILE A 2 7.93 -9.00 12.38
CA ILE A 2 7.25 -9.62 11.25
C ILE A 2 6.24 -8.61 10.73
N ALA A 3 6.31 -8.27 9.45
CA ALA A 3 5.32 -7.48 8.75
C ALA A 3 4.63 -8.36 7.70
N SER A 4 3.31 -8.23 7.55
CA SER A 4 2.57 -8.96 6.52
C SER A 4 1.47 -8.07 5.96
N ASP A 5 1.31 -8.11 4.65
CA ASP A 5 0.18 -7.52 3.95
C ASP A 5 -0.33 -8.54 2.92
N PHE A 6 -1.60 -8.42 2.57
CA PHE A 6 -2.23 -9.25 1.57
C PHE A 6 -1.87 -8.82 0.12
N MET A 7 -1.60 -7.53 -0.09
CA MET A 7 -1.17 -6.96 -1.37
C MET A 7 0.32 -7.14 -1.59
N ASN A 8 0.70 -7.43 -2.84
CA ASN A 8 2.09 -7.65 -3.21
C ASN A 8 2.90 -6.36 -3.09
N PHE A 9 2.36 -5.23 -3.56
CA PHE A 9 3.10 -3.97 -3.51
C PHE A 9 3.45 -3.55 -2.07
N SER A 10 2.48 -3.65 -1.13
CA SER A 10 2.71 -3.34 0.28
C SER A 10 3.75 -4.28 0.89
N SER A 11 3.70 -5.58 0.56
CA SER A 11 4.68 -6.56 1.05
C SER A 11 6.11 -6.26 0.58
N LEU A 12 6.27 -5.71 -0.62
CA LEU A 12 7.56 -5.30 -1.17
C LEU A 12 8.10 -4.06 -0.45
N VAL A 13 7.24 -3.08 -0.14
CA VAL A 13 7.62 -1.92 0.67
C VAL A 13 8.08 -2.38 2.06
N ALA A 14 7.33 -3.27 2.71
CA ALA A 14 7.72 -3.84 4.00
C ALA A 14 9.03 -4.64 3.90
N ARG A 15 9.27 -5.35 2.79
CA ARG A 15 10.56 -6.04 2.57
C ARG A 15 11.71 -5.05 2.46
N ALA A 16 11.50 -3.93 1.78
CA ALA A 16 12.49 -2.89 1.59
C ALA A 16 12.85 -2.13 2.87
N THR A 17 11.89 -1.92 3.78
CA THR A 17 12.07 -1.02 4.95
C THR A 17 12.08 -1.73 6.30
N ILE A 18 11.51 -2.93 6.41
CA ILE A 18 11.42 -3.68 7.68
C ILE A 18 12.32 -4.91 7.65
N ALA A 19 12.23 -5.72 6.59
CA ALA A 19 13.01 -6.96 6.50
C ALA A 19 14.48 -6.71 6.11
N ASN A 20 14.73 -5.65 5.36
CA ASN A 20 16.07 -5.24 4.95
C ASN A 20 16.77 -4.47 6.07
N ASN A 21 17.86 -5.01 6.59
CA ASN A 21 18.65 -4.35 7.63
C ASN A 21 19.84 -3.54 7.09
N LYS A 22 20.29 -3.78 5.85
CA LYS A 22 21.61 -3.29 5.40
C LYS A 22 21.83 -3.13 3.90
N VAL A 23 21.01 -3.74 3.07
CA VAL A 23 21.17 -3.68 1.62
C VAL A 23 20.74 -2.30 1.14
N HIS A 24 21.53 -1.70 0.26
CA HIS A 24 21.24 -0.41 -0.35
C HIS A 24 21.41 -0.55 -1.87
N LEU A 25 20.72 0.30 -2.64
CA LEU A 25 20.98 0.43 -4.06
C LEU A 25 22.24 1.28 -4.25
N ASP A 26 23.35 0.64 -4.61
CA ASP A 26 24.62 1.30 -4.90
C ASP A 26 24.71 1.83 -6.34
N GLY A 27 25.80 2.52 -6.68
CA GLY A 27 25.98 3.07 -8.02
C GLY A 27 25.98 2.02 -9.15
N LYS A 28 26.36 0.76 -8.87
CA LYS A 28 26.34 -0.32 -9.87
C LYS A 28 24.91 -0.83 -10.08
N ALA A 29 24.15 -1.03 -9.01
CA ALA A 29 22.73 -1.39 -9.06
C ALA A 29 21.92 -0.29 -9.74
N ILE A 30 22.14 0.98 -9.39
CA ILE A 30 21.48 2.13 -10.00
C ILE A 30 21.76 2.18 -11.51
N ARG A 31 23.03 2.04 -11.95
CA ARG A 31 23.37 2.00 -13.38
C ARG A 31 22.64 0.89 -14.14
N ARG A 32 22.47 -0.29 -13.53
CA ARG A 32 21.68 -1.39 -14.14
C ARG A 32 20.19 -1.05 -14.21
N LEU A 33 19.67 -0.35 -13.21
CA LEU A 33 18.26 0.05 -13.17
C LEU A 33 17.92 1.09 -14.24
N ILE A 34 18.77 2.10 -14.41
CA ILE A 34 18.55 3.20 -15.35
C ILE A 34 19.04 2.89 -16.77
N ASP A 35 19.56 1.69 -16.99
CA ASP A 35 20.02 1.26 -18.30
C ASP A 35 18.94 1.48 -19.35
N GLY A 36 19.32 2.17 -20.43
CA GLY A 36 18.43 2.65 -21.48
C GLY A 36 18.04 1.59 -22.51
N THR A 37 18.47 0.33 -22.36
CA THR A 37 18.11 -0.75 -23.28
C THR A 37 16.59 -0.84 -23.39
N PRO A 38 16.03 -0.90 -24.61
CA PRO A 38 14.59 -1.02 -24.80
C PRO A 38 14.01 -2.20 -24.02
N PRO A 39 12.81 -2.06 -23.44
CA PRO A 39 12.21 -3.14 -22.69
C PRO A 39 11.88 -4.32 -23.60
N ALA A 40 12.01 -5.54 -23.07
CA ALA A 40 11.59 -6.76 -23.78
C ALA A 40 10.06 -6.80 -24.00
N HIS A 41 9.30 -6.06 -23.20
CA HIS A 41 7.84 -6.01 -23.23
C HIS A 41 7.36 -4.56 -23.10
N ASN A 42 6.27 -4.21 -23.76
CA ASN A 42 5.66 -2.88 -23.74
C ASN A 42 4.21 -2.91 -23.24
N PHE A 43 3.93 -3.77 -22.26
CA PHE A 43 2.57 -3.98 -21.74
C PHE A 43 2.01 -2.69 -21.14
N ILE A 44 2.82 -1.94 -20.38
CA ILE A 44 2.36 -0.74 -19.67
C ILE A 44 2.06 0.36 -20.68
N GLU A 45 2.97 0.63 -21.63
CA GLU A 45 2.76 1.57 -22.73
C GLU A 45 1.48 1.24 -23.50
N GLN A 46 1.32 -0.01 -23.95
CA GLN A 46 0.19 -0.39 -24.81
C GLN A 46 -1.19 -0.31 -24.11
N ASN A 47 -1.25 -0.60 -22.81
CA ASN A 47 -2.54 -0.73 -22.11
C ASN A 47 -2.93 0.50 -21.31
N PHE A 48 -1.97 1.36 -20.95
CA PHE A 48 -2.19 2.52 -20.08
C PHE A 48 -1.90 3.88 -20.75
N ASP A 49 -1.68 3.91 -22.07
CA ASP A 49 -1.60 5.17 -22.83
C ASP A 49 -2.84 6.03 -22.62
N GLY A 50 -2.61 7.32 -22.31
CA GLY A 50 -3.67 8.27 -21.98
C GLY A 50 -4.42 8.01 -20.66
N VAL A 51 -3.93 7.11 -19.79
CA VAL A 51 -4.61 6.78 -18.51
C VAL A 51 -4.04 7.58 -17.34
N PHE A 52 -2.79 7.34 -16.96
CA PHE A 52 -2.18 7.94 -15.76
C PHE A 52 -0.97 8.81 -16.05
N TYR A 53 -0.16 8.41 -17.04
CA TYR A 53 1.15 9.02 -17.28
C TYR A 53 1.37 9.29 -18.77
N THR A 54 2.40 10.08 -19.05
CA THR A 54 2.84 10.37 -20.41
C THR A 54 3.42 9.12 -21.06
N ARG A 55 3.49 9.09 -22.39
CA ARG A 55 4.06 7.96 -23.13
C ARG A 55 5.50 7.64 -22.73
N ASP A 56 6.32 8.66 -22.46
CA ASP A 56 7.71 8.46 -22.03
C ASP A 56 7.79 7.87 -20.62
N ASP A 57 6.94 8.33 -19.70
CA ASP A 57 6.80 7.73 -18.37
C ASP A 57 6.39 6.24 -18.48
N LEU A 58 5.46 5.90 -19.38
CA LEU A 58 5.02 4.50 -19.55
C LEU A 58 6.12 3.61 -20.13
N LYS A 59 6.90 4.10 -21.10
CA LYS A 59 8.07 3.39 -21.63
C LYS A 59 9.13 3.18 -20.55
N PHE A 60 9.36 4.19 -19.72
CA PHE A 60 10.24 4.07 -18.55
C PHE A 60 9.73 2.98 -17.61
N LEU A 61 8.42 2.96 -17.29
CA LEU A 61 7.81 1.95 -16.43
C LEU A 61 7.98 0.52 -16.96
N ASP A 62 7.84 0.31 -18.27
CA ASP A 62 8.09 -0.99 -18.91
C ASP A 62 9.57 -1.41 -18.75
N ARG A 63 10.49 -0.50 -19.04
CA ARG A 63 11.95 -0.72 -18.93
C ARG A 63 12.38 -1.02 -17.50
N ILE A 64 12.05 -0.13 -16.57
CA ILE A 64 12.47 -0.26 -15.18
C ILE A 64 11.87 -1.51 -14.54
N SER A 65 10.64 -1.90 -14.91
CA SER A 65 10.03 -3.15 -14.46
C SER A 65 10.85 -4.37 -14.88
N GLY A 66 11.38 -4.40 -16.11
CA GLY A 66 12.30 -5.44 -16.55
C GLY A 66 13.62 -5.41 -15.78
N ASN A 67 14.24 -4.22 -15.69
CA ASN A 67 15.55 -4.05 -15.07
C ASN A 67 15.56 -4.43 -13.59
N ILE A 68 14.53 -4.05 -12.83
CA ILE A 68 14.39 -4.44 -11.42
C ILE A 68 14.41 -5.97 -11.27
N ARG A 69 13.69 -6.70 -12.14
CA ARG A 69 13.59 -8.17 -12.07
C ARG A 69 14.90 -8.89 -12.42
N GLN A 70 15.88 -8.20 -13.00
CA GLN A 70 17.21 -8.75 -13.29
C GLN A 70 18.18 -8.59 -12.11
N LEU A 71 17.87 -7.76 -11.11
CA LEU A 71 18.66 -7.67 -9.88
C LEU A 71 18.62 -9.02 -9.16
N GLN A 72 19.76 -9.46 -8.63
CA GLN A 72 19.87 -10.78 -8.01
C GLN A 72 19.48 -10.76 -6.53
N ASP A 73 19.72 -9.64 -5.84
CA ASP A 73 19.39 -9.51 -4.42
C ASP A 73 17.91 -9.12 -4.26
N PRO A 74 17.09 -9.92 -3.55
CA PRO A 74 15.68 -9.63 -3.32
C PRO A 74 15.41 -8.34 -2.53
N TYR A 75 16.38 -7.84 -1.75
CA TYR A 75 16.27 -6.56 -1.04
C TYR A 75 16.59 -5.37 -1.94
N GLU A 76 17.55 -5.49 -2.87
CA GLU A 76 17.75 -4.48 -3.92
C GLU A 76 16.49 -4.38 -4.79
N GLN A 77 15.91 -5.53 -5.20
CA GLN A 77 14.64 -5.56 -5.91
C GLN A 77 13.53 -4.84 -5.13
N ALA A 78 13.41 -5.13 -3.83
CA ALA A 78 12.39 -4.54 -2.98
C ALA A 78 12.56 -3.02 -2.84
N LEU A 79 13.79 -2.53 -2.63
CA LEU A 79 14.09 -1.11 -2.57
C LEU A 79 13.74 -0.42 -3.89
N ALA A 80 14.11 -1.01 -5.03
CA ALA A 80 13.81 -0.43 -6.33
C ALA A 80 12.28 -0.39 -6.58
N PHE A 81 11.54 -1.47 -6.26
CA PHE A 81 10.08 -1.42 -6.34
C PHE A 81 9.46 -0.39 -5.39
N ALA A 82 9.94 -0.28 -4.15
CA ALA A 82 9.43 0.68 -3.18
C ALA A 82 9.65 2.13 -3.66
N ALA A 83 10.83 2.42 -4.21
CA ALA A 83 11.14 3.71 -4.85
C ALA A 83 10.19 3.97 -6.02
N LEU A 84 10.03 3.00 -6.92
CA LEU A 84 9.14 3.10 -8.08
C LEU A 84 7.68 3.36 -7.70
N PHE A 85 7.15 2.64 -6.70
CA PHE A 85 5.78 2.85 -6.23
C PHE A 85 5.58 4.27 -5.69
N ARG A 86 6.55 4.75 -4.92
CA ARG A 86 6.49 6.11 -4.36
C ARG A 86 6.60 7.17 -5.47
N SER A 87 7.41 6.95 -6.50
CA SER A 87 7.47 7.81 -7.69
C SER A 87 6.13 7.91 -8.39
N CYS A 88 5.49 6.77 -8.64
CA CYS A 88 4.16 6.70 -9.24
C CYS A 88 3.12 7.46 -8.39
N LEU A 89 3.11 7.26 -7.06
CA LEU A 89 2.20 7.96 -6.14
C LEU A 89 2.42 9.47 -6.14
N LYS A 90 3.68 9.91 -6.20
CA LYS A 90 4.06 11.32 -6.20
C LYS A 90 3.64 12.03 -7.49
N ARG A 91 3.90 11.38 -8.63
CA ARG A 91 3.51 11.86 -9.97
C ARG A 91 1.99 11.90 -10.16
N GLN A 92 1.26 10.93 -9.62
CA GLN A 92 -0.18 10.84 -9.80
C GLN A 92 -0.92 11.92 -9.00
N PRO A 93 -1.78 12.75 -9.63
CA PRO A 93 -2.64 13.68 -8.90
C PRO A 93 -3.47 12.94 -7.85
N ARG A 94 -3.52 13.48 -6.62
CA ARG A 94 -4.12 12.85 -5.42
C ARG A 94 -3.49 11.54 -4.94
N GLY A 95 -2.46 11.00 -5.60
CA GLY A 95 -1.78 9.78 -5.18
C GLY A 95 -2.66 8.52 -5.20
N VAL A 96 -3.71 8.49 -6.01
CA VAL A 96 -4.58 7.31 -6.19
C VAL A 96 -4.89 7.07 -7.66
N PHE A 97 -5.12 5.80 -8.01
CA PHE A 97 -5.31 5.32 -9.38
C PHE A 97 -6.78 5.07 -9.71
N THR A 98 -7.68 5.89 -9.17
CA THR A 98 -9.13 5.80 -9.43
C THR A 98 -9.63 6.83 -10.44
N ILE A 99 -8.79 7.79 -10.79
CA ILE A 99 -9.08 8.91 -11.70
C ILE A 99 -8.03 8.93 -12.82
N SER A 100 -8.48 9.22 -14.04
CA SER A 100 -7.68 9.25 -15.27
C SER A 100 -8.22 10.31 -16.23
N GLY A 101 -7.43 10.68 -17.24
CA GLY A 101 -7.78 11.71 -18.23
C GLY A 101 -7.21 13.08 -17.87
N ASP A 102 -7.92 14.15 -18.21
CA ASP A 102 -7.50 15.51 -17.84
C ASP A 102 -7.64 15.73 -16.34
N LEU A 103 -6.51 15.82 -15.66
CA LEU A 103 -6.38 16.05 -14.22
C LEU A 103 -5.83 17.45 -13.91
N SER A 104 -5.82 18.38 -14.87
CA SER A 104 -5.31 19.75 -14.70
C SER A 104 -5.98 20.50 -13.55
N HIS A 105 -7.25 20.23 -13.26
CA HIS A 105 -7.97 20.79 -12.10
C HIS A 105 -7.42 20.33 -10.74
N TYR A 106 -6.59 19.29 -10.71
CA TYR A 106 -5.88 18.82 -9.52
C TYR A 106 -4.40 19.24 -9.51
N ASP A 107 -3.95 20.00 -10.51
CA ASP A 107 -2.62 20.60 -10.50
C ASP A 107 -2.59 21.79 -9.53
N ASP A 108 -2.02 21.55 -8.36
CA ASP A 108 -1.82 22.54 -7.31
C ASP A 108 -0.46 23.24 -7.41
N GLY A 109 0.27 23.04 -8.51
CA GLY A 109 1.57 23.64 -8.79
C GLY A 109 2.74 22.98 -8.08
N ARG A 110 2.53 21.88 -7.35
CA ARG A 110 3.62 21.18 -6.66
C ARG A 110 4.64 20.60 -7.63
N ARG A 111 5.92 20.63 -7.24
CA ARG A 111 7.05 20.05 -7.99
C ARG A 111 6.81 18.61 -8.41
N ASP A 112 6.15 17.83 -7.54
CA ASP A 112 5.86 16.42 -7.78
C ASP A 112 5.08 16.17 -9.09
N LEU A 113 4.26 17.10 -9.56
CA LEU A 113 3.50 16.96 -10.81
C LEU A 113 4.29 17.36 -12.06
N ARG A 114 5.47 17.96 -11.89
CA ARG A 114 6.31 18.44 -13.01
C ARG A 114 7.38 17.43 -13.38
N LEU A 115 7.97 16.75 -12.39
CA LEU A 115 9.00 15.72 -12.58
C LEU A 115 8.43 14.47 -13.26
N SER A 116 9.13 13.94 -14.25
CA SER A 116 8.89 12.60 -14.79
C SER A 116 8.96 11.51 -13.71
N VAL A 117 8.40 10.34 -14.02
CA VAL A 117 8.49 9.17 -13.13
C VAL A 117 9.96 8.75 -12.93
N GLU A 118 10.81 8.91 -13.96
CA GLU A 118 12.24 8.61 -13.88
C GLU A 118 12.98 9.56 -12.93
N GLU A 119 12.75 10.87 -13.01
CA GLU A 119 13.33 11.84 -12.07
C GLU A 119 12.88 11.54 -10.64
N HIS A 120 11.58 11.28 -10.43
CA HIS A 120 11.09 10.85 -9.12
C HIS A 120 11.79 9.59 -8.64
N PHE A 121 11.96 8.59 -9.51
CA PHE A 121 12.58 7.31 -9.17
C PHE A 121 14.00 7.48 -8.64
N LEU A 122 14.82 8.31 -9.29
CA LEU A 122 16.17 8.62 -8.83
C LEU A 122 16.16 9.27 -7.43
N GLU A 123 15.28 10.24 -7.20
CA GLU A 123 15.13 10.87 -5.87
C GLU A 123 14.64 9.88 -4.81
N GLN A 124 13.70 8.99 -5.18
CA GLN A 124 13.13 8.04 -4.23
C GLN A 124 14.11 6.91 -3.87
N ILE A 125 15.10 6.59 -4.73
CA ILE A 125 16.18 5.66 -4.37
C ILE A 125 16.94 6.18 -3.15
N GLU A 126 17.31 7.46 -3.13
CA GLU A 126 18.03 8.06 -1.99
C GLU A 126 17.16 8.03 -0.72
N VAL A 127 15.88 8.37 -0.84
CA VAL A 127 14.93 8.33 0.28
C VAL A 127 14.83 6.92 0.89
N TYR A 128 14.69 5.89 0.06
CA TYR A 128 14.57 4.52 0.55
C TYR A 128 15.89 3.92 1.02
N ASN A 129 17.03 4.27 0.42
CA ASN A 129 18.34 3.93 0.95
C ASN A 129 18.50 4.48 2.38
N ASN A 130 18.15 5.75 2.61
CA ASN A 130 18.22 6.36 3.95
C ASN A 130 17.19 5.81 4.94
N ALA A 131 16.15 5.12 4.47
CA ALA A 131 15.17 4.46 5.32
C ALA A 131 15.60 3.06 5.79
N VAL A 132 16.70 2.51 5.25
CA VAL A 132 17.25 1.22 5.70
C VAL A 132 17.97 1.43 7.03
N PHE A 133 17.62 0.62 8.02
CA PHE A 133 18.29 0.64 9.32
C PHE A 133 18.40 -0.78 9.89
N ASP A 134 19.47 -1.03 10.64
CA ASP A 134 19.65 -2.29 11.36
C ASP A 134 19.20 -2.13 12.82
N ASN A 135 18.24 -2.94 13.23
CA ASN A 135 17.81 -3.02 14.63
C ASN A 135 18.44 -4.20 15.39
N GLY A 136 19.44 -4.86 14.79
CA GLY A 136 20.14 -6.01 15.35
C GLY A 136 19.32 -7.30 15.39
N ARG A 137 18.14 -7.32 14.76
CA ARG A 137 17.23 -8.48 14.77
C ARG A 137 16.97 -8.99 13.37
N ARG A 138 16.63 -10.28 13.26
CA ARG A 138 16.12 -10.87 12.02
C ARG A 138 14.66 -10.46 11.84
N ASN A 139 14.40 -9.71 10.78
CA ASN A 139 13.08 -9.22 10.44
C ASN A 139 12.54 -9.96 9.21
N LYS A 140 11.21 -10.07 9.09
CA LYS A 140 10.53 -10.74 7.99
C LYS A 140 9.44 -9.84 7.41
N ALA A 141 9.28 -9.89 6.10
CA ALA A 141 8.15 -9.30 5.38
C ALA A 141 7.48 -10.38 4.54
N LEU A 142 6.17 -10.55 4.73
CA LEU A 142 5.37 -11.61 4.13
C LEU A 142 4.24 -11.03 3.27
N ARG A 143 3.82 -11.80 2.26
CA ARG A 143 2.61 -11.54 1.50
C ARG A 143 1.58 -12.61 1.83
N SER A 144 0.67 -12.33 2.75
CA SER A 144 -0.28 -13.34 3.25
C SER A 144 -1.56 -12.70 3.77
N ASP A 145 -2.68 -13.40 3.61
CA ASP A 145 -3.90 -13.10 4.35
C ASP A 145 -3.68 -13.41 5.84
N ILE A 146 -4.22 -12.56 6.71
CA ILE A 146 -4.03 -12.68 8.17
C ILE A 146 -4.51 -14.03 8.73
N PHE A 147 -5.52 -14.64 8.11
CA PHE A 147 -6.03 -15.94 8.52
C PHE A 147 -5.23 -17.12 7.96
N GLN A 148 -4.38 -16.89 6.95
CA GLN A 148 -3.48 -17.89 6.36
C GLN A 148 -2.04 -17.79 6.86
N LEU A 149 -1.70 -16.72 7.58
CA LEU A 149 -0.38 -16.53 8.17
C LEU A 149 -0.03 -17.73 9.06
N SER A 150 1.25 -18.10 9.16
CA SER A 150 1.68 -19.11 10.12
C SER A 150 1.50 -18.59 11.56
N ASN A 151 1.22 -19.50 12.49
CA ASN A 151 1.15 -19.18 13.92
C ASN A 151 2.57 -19.00 14.49
N GLU A 152 3.23 -17.89 14.13
CA GLU A 152 4.46 -17.47 14.79
C GLU A 152 4.12 -16.84 16.15
N ARG A 153 4.90 -17.17 17.19
CA ARG A 153 4.72 -16.57 18.51
C ARG A 153 5.15 -15.10 18.45
N VAL A 154 4.20 -14.20 18.70
CA VAL A 154 4.43 -12.76 18.81
C VAL A 154 3.89 -12.24 20.13
N ASP A 155 4.63 -11.36 20.80
CA ASP A 155 4.21 -10.80 22.10
C ASP A 155 3.26 -9.59 21.93
N LEU A 156 3.36 -8.88 20.81
CA LEU A 156 2.56 -7.73 20.42
C LEU A 156 2.27 -7.79 18.92
N VAL A 157 1.03 -7.51 18.53
CA VAL A 157 0.61 -7.31 17.14
C VAL A 157 0.00 -5.93 16.97
N TYR A 158 0.46 -5.20 15.96
CA TYR A 158 -0.19 -3.97 15.48
C TYR A 158 -1.05 -4.33 14.27
N LEU A 159 -2.32 -3.93 14.30
CA LEU A 159 -3.32 -4.23 13.28
C LEU A 159 -3.84 -2.92 12.68
N ASP A 160 -3.77 -2.81 11.35
CA ASP A 160 -4.33 -1.71 10.57
C ASP A 160 -5.19 -2.29 9.44
N PRO A 161 -6.33 -2.93 9.78
CA PRO A 161 -7.20 -3.54 8.78
C PRO A 161 -7.90 -2.46 7.95
N PRO A 162 -8.36 -2.79 6.74
CA PRO A 162 -9.08 -1.83 5.93
C PRO A 162 -10.34 -1.34 6.65
N TYR A 163 -10.55 -0.02 6.69
CA TYR A 163 -11.73 0.57 7.30
C TYR A 163 -12.97 0.16 6.50
N VAL A 164 -13.84 -0.66 7.11
CA VAL A 164 -15.01 -1.20 6.40
C VAL A 164 -15.97 -0.04 6.17
N PRO A 165 -16.33 0.24 4.92
CA PRO A 165 -17.03 1.48 4.64
C PRO A 165 -18.49 1.48 5.08
N ARG A 166 -18.95 2.66 5.56
CA ARG A 166 -20.37 2.88 5.89
C ARG A 166 -21.26 3.09 4.66
N SER A 167 -20.72 3.67 3.60
CA SER A 167 -21.46 3.97 2.36
C SER A 167 -20.57 3.95 1.12
N ASP A 168 -19.31 4.38 1.23
CA ASP A 168 -18.40 4.57 0.10
C ASP A 168 -17.31 3.50 0.01
N ASP A 169 -17.03 2.98 -1.18
CA ASP A 169 -16.00 1.96 -1.37
C ASP A 169 -14.56 2.45 -1.05
N ASN A 170 -14.04 2.11 0.14
CA ASN A 170 -12.67 2.37 0.57
C ASN A 170 -11.69 1.23 0.24
N CYS A 171 -11.99 0.42 -0.78
CA CYS A 171 -11.14 -0.70 -1.15
C CYS A 171 -9.74 -0.23 -1.61
N TYR A 172 -8.72 -0.54 -0.81
CA TYR A 172 -7.31 -0.27 -1.13
C TYR A 172 -6.89 -0.89 -2.47
N THR A 173 -7.35 -2.11 -2.78
CA THR A 173 -7.09 -2.73 -4.09
C THR A 173 -7.65 -1.89 -5.25
N LYS A 174 -8.78 -1.21 -5.08
CA LYS A 174 -9.32 -0.31 -6.12
C LYS A 174 -8.52 0.97 -6.25
N ARG A 175 -8.02 1.52 -5.13
CA ARG A 175 -7.24 2.78 -5.13
C ARG A 175 -5.82 2.62 -5.65
N TYR A 176 -5.21 1.48 -5.38
CA TYR A 176 -3.81 1.20 -5.70
C TYR A 176 -3.65 0.05 -6.70
N HIS A 177 -4.70 -0.20 -7.48
CA HIS A 177 -4.77 -1.32 -8.44
C HIS A 177 -3.62 -1.29 -9.46
N PHE A 178 -3.18 -0.08 -9.85
CA PHE A 178 -2.05 0.10 -10.77
C PHE A 178 -0.73 -0.33 -10.14
N LEU A 179 -0.48 0.04 -8.87
CA LEU A 179 0.74 -0.36 -8.15
C LEU A 179 0.76 -1.86 -7.85
N GLU A 180 -0.38 -2.43 -7.48
CA GLU A 180 -0.48 -3.89 -7.31
C GLU A 180 -0.17 -4.60 -8.62
N GLY A 181 -0.71 -4.12 -9.75
CA GLY A 181 -0.36 -4.63 -11.08
C GLY A 181 1.12 -4.47 -11.42
N LEU A 182 1.68 -3.27 -11.23
CA LEU A 182 3.08 -2.95 -11.49
C LEU A 182 4.04 -3.85 -10.71
N SER A 183 3.70 -4.15 -9.46
CA SER A 183 4.50 -5.01 -8.57
C SER A 183 4.74 -6.42 -9.12
N CYS A 184 3.85 -6.94 -9.98
CA CYS A 184 3.99 -8.23 -10.64
C CYS A 184 3.91 -8.14 -12.18
N TYR A 185 4.00 -6.92 -12.74
CA TYR A 185 3.86 -6.67 -14.17
C TYR A 185 2.58 -7.32 -14.75
N TRP A 186 1.48 -7.22 -14.00
CA TRP A 186 0.15 -7.79 -14.29
C TRP A 186 0.13 -9.31 -14.56
N GLN A 187 1.19 -10.04 -14.21
CA GLN A 187 1.19 -11.50 -14.31
C GLN A 187 0.14 -12.10 -13.37
N GLY A 188 -0.83 -12.83 -13.94
CA GLY A 188 -1.96 -13.39 -13.19
C GLY A 188 -3.01 -12.36 -12.73
N LEU A 189 -2.92 -11.11 -13.19
CA LEU A 189 -3.86 -10.03 -12.85
C LEU A 189 -4.40 -9.39 -14.14
N PRO A 190 -5.38 -10.03 -14.82
CA PRO A 190 -5.95 -9.48 -16.04
C PRO A 190 -6.57 -8.10 -15.76
N ILE A 191 -6.33 -7.16 -16.68
CA ILE A 191 -6.93 -5.84 -16.64
C ILE A 191 -8.35 -5.87 -17.23
N ASP A 192 -9.26 -5.15 -16.60
CA ASP A 192 -10.59 -4.90 -17.10
C ASP A 192 -10.56 -3.72 -18.08
N LYS A 193 -10.52 -4.06 -19.38
CA LYS A 193 -10.45 -3.09 -20.47
C LYS A 193 -11.72 -2.23 -20.60
N THR A 194 -12.85 -2.65 -20.00
CA THR A 194 -14.11 -1.88 -20.01
C THR A 194 -14.05 -0.66 -19.10
N THR A 195 -13.14 -0.65 -18.12
CA THR A 195 -12.94 0.49 -17.22
C THR A 195 -11.93 1.48 -17.80
N LYS A 196 -12.16 2.79 -17.57
CA LYS A 196 -11.24 3.87 -18.00
C LYS A 196 -9.83 3.69 -17.44
N VAL A 197 -9.74 3.27 -16.19
CA VAL A 197 -8.47 3.12 -15.46
C VAL A 197 -7.84 1.72 -15.57
N LYS A 198 -8.44 0.79 -16.32
CA LYS A 198 -7.94 -0.60 -16.50
C LYS A 198 -7.72 -1.33 -15.17
N LYS A 199 -8.79 -1.40 -14.36
CA LYS A 199 -8.76 -2.01 -13.03
C LYS A 199 -8.36 -3.49 -13.09
N ILE A 200 -7.75 -3.98 -12.01
CA ILE A 200 -7.60 -5.43 -11.76
C ILE A 200 -8.75 -5.93 -10.88
N ALA A 201 -9.03 -7.23 -10.94
CA ALA A 201 -10.02 -7.85 -10.08
C ALA A 201 -9.68 -7.63 -8.60
N LYS A 202 -10.67 -7.20 -7.82
CA LYS A 202 -10.55 -7.11 -6.35
C LYS A 202 -10.43 -8.53 -5.82
N ARG A 203 -9.40 -8.82 -5.03
CA ARG A 203 -9.35 -10.06 -4.29
C ARG A 203 -10.27 -9.99 -3.06
N TYR A 204 -10.90 -11.10 -2.73
CA TYR A 204 -11.82 -11.18 -1.61
C TYR A 204 -11.10 -10.97 -0.26
N THR A 205 -11.77 -10.26 0.65
CA THR A 205 -11.38 -10.13 2.06
C THR A 205 -12.65 -9.89 2.88
N PRO A 206 -12.83 -10.56 4.02
CA PRO A 206 -14.06 -10.43 4.81
C PRO A 206 -14.20 -9.04 5.44
N PHE A 207 -13.08 -8.30 5.60
CA PHE A 207 -13.07 -6.91 6.04
C PHE A 207 -13.65 -5.93 5.02
N SER A 208 -13.99 -6.37 3.80
CA SER A 208 -14.63 -5.49 2.82
C SER A 208 -16.16 -5.47 2.89
N TYR A 209 -16.77 -6.38 3.65
CA TYR A 209 -18.21 -6.61 3.61
C TYR A 209 -18.80 -6.47 5.01
N ARG A 210 -19.75 -5.54 5.21
CA ARG A 210 -20.36 -5.28 6.53
C ARG A 210 -20.91 -6.55 7.19
N LYS A 211 -21.51 -7.44 6.41
CA LYS A 211 -22.10 -8.70 6.89
C LYS A 211 -21.07 -9.68 7.47
N GLU A 212 -19.81 -9.57 7.06
CA GLU A 212 -18.72 -10.49 7.43
C GLU A 212 -17.68 -9.82 8.33
N ALA A 213 -17.64 -8.48 8.36
CA ALA A 213 -16.64 -7.72 9.08
C ALA A 213 -16.61 -8.04 10.59
N VAL A 214 -17.77 -8.14 11.24
CA VAL A 214 -17.85 -8.45 12.68
C VAL A 214 -17.19 -9.80 13.00
N ASP A 215 -17.52 -10.85 12.25
CA ASP A 215 -16.90 -12.18 12.38
C ASP A 215 -15.39 -12.13 12.09
N ALA A 216 -14.99 -11.39 11.06
CA ALA A 216 -13.59 -11.22 10.71
C ALA A 216 -12.77 -10.57 11.84
N PHE A 217 -13.29 -9.51 12.46
CA PHE A 217 -12.65 -8.87 13.60
C PHE A 217 -12.57 -9.80 14.81
N ASP A 218 -13.65 -10.51 15.14
CA ASP A 218 -13.67 -11.46 16.26
C ASP A 218 -12.62 -12.57 16.07
N ARG A 219 -12.60 -13.20 14.89
CA ARG A 219 -11.61 -14.23 14.54
C ARG A 219 -10.18 -13.70 14.55
N MET A 220 -9.97 -12.47 14.08
CA MET A 220 -8.66 -11.82 14.09
C MET A 220 -8.18 -11.58 15.53
N PHE A 221 -9.05 -11.12 16.43
CA PHE A 221 -8.71 -10.94 17.84
C PHE A 221 -8.44 -12.28 18.54
N GLY A 222 -9.29 -13.30 18.31
CA GLY A 222 -9.10 -14.64 18.86
C GLY A 222 -7.80 -15.30 18.40
N ARG A 223 -7.41 -15.09 17.15
CA ARG A 223 -6.11 -15.56 16.63
C ARG A 223 -4.93 -15.02 17.45
N PHE A 224 -5.01 -13.77 17.90
CA PHE A 224 -3.98 -13.11 18.70
C PHE A 224 -4.34 -13.04 20.19
N ALA A 225 -5.19 -13.94 20.70
CA ALA A 225 -5.61 -13.96 22.10
C ALA A 225 -4.43 -14.01 23.09
N LYS A 226 -3.32 -14.66 22.73
CA LYS A 226 -2.10 -14.77 23.57
C LYS A 226 -1.10 -13.60 23.42
N SER A 227 -1.36 -12.64 22.53
CA SER A 227 -0.47 -11.50 22.24
C SER A 227 -1.14 -10.21 22.70
N LYS A 228 -0.39 -9.16 23.05
CA LYS A 228 -1.00 -7.82 23.12
C LYS A 228 -1.48 -7.41 21.74
N ILE A 229 -2.64 -6.76 21.65
CA ILE A 229 -3.18 -6.25 20.38
C ILE A 229 -3.20 -4.73 20.46
N ALA A 230 -2.68 -4.06 19.44
CA ALA A 230 -2.87 -2.64 19.18
C ALA A 230 -3.56 -2.49 17.83
N LEU A 231 -4.82 -2.06 17.82
CA LEU A 231 -5.63 -1.86 16.63
C LEU A 231 -5.74 -0.37 16.32
N SER A 232 -5.31 0.03 15.13
CA SER A 232 -5.63 1.35 14.58
C SER A 232 -6.94 1.28 13.80
N TYR A 233 -7.84 2.23 14.08
CA TYR A 233 -9.13 2.30 13.42
C TYR A 233 -9.68 3.74 13.40
N SER A 234 -10.80 3.97 12.71
CA SER A 234 -11.39 5.30 12.56
C SER A 234 -12.90 5.28 12.77
N SER A 235 -13.46 6.37 13.29
CA SER A 235 -14.91 6.57 13.49
C SER A 235 -15.73 6.40 12.20
N ASN A 236 -15.09 6.58 11.03
CA ASN A 236 -15.71 6.39 9.72
C ASN A 236 -15.82 4.92 9.29
N GLY A 237 -15.12 4.01 9.96
CA GLY A 237 -15.20 2.58 9.71
C GLY A 237 -16.37 1.93 10.46
N PHE A 238 -16.81 0.79 9.96
CA PHE A 238 -17.64 -0.19 10.67
C PHE A 238 -16.78 -1.44 10.97
N PRO A 239 -16.91 -2.20 12.07
CA PRO A 239 -17.76 -1.98 13.23
C PRO A 239 -17.43 -0.69 13.97
N ASP A 240 -18.36 -0.24 14.79
CA ASP A 240 -18.21 0.99 15.59
C ASP A 240 -17.30 0.72 16.79
N LEU A 241 -16.79 1.78 17.43
CA LEU A 241 -15.87 1.66 18.56
C LEU A 241 -16.38 0.70 19.65
N ASP A 242 -17.63 0.87 20.08
CA ASP A 242 -18.22 0.02 21.13
C ASP A 242 -18.24 -1.47 20.73
N GLN A 243 -18.55 -1.77 19.46
CA GLN A 243 -18.53 -3.13 18.94
C GLN A 243 -17.10 -3.68 18.91
N LEU A 244 -16.11 -2.88 18.50
CA LEU A 244 -14.71 -3.31 18.50
C LEU A 244 -14.19 -3.59 19.91
N VAL A 245 -14.57 -2.76 20.89
CA VAL A 245 -14.23 -2.96 22.30
C VAL A 245 -14.87 -4.23 22.85
N GLU A 246 -16.17 -4.45 22.57
CA GLU A 246 -16.87 -5.67 22.98
C GLU A 246 -16.23 -6.92 22.36
N LEU A 247 -15.99 -6.92 21.05
CA LEU A 247 -15.33 -8.03 20.35
C LEU A 247 -13.94 -8.31 20.91
N MET A 248 -13.12 -7.27 21.14
CA MET A 248 -11.79 -7.44 21.69
C MET A 248 -11.82 -7.97 23.14
N GLY A 249 -12.80 -7.51 23.93
CA GLY A 249 -13.03 -7.96 25.31
C GLY A 249 -13.38 -9.43 25.46
N LYS A 250 -13.88 -10.09 24.40
CA LYS A 250 -14.09 -11.56 24.39
C LYS A 250 -12.77 -12.33 24.47
N HIS A 251 -11.66 -11.73 24.04
CA HIS A 251 -10.34 -12.37 23.92
C HIS A 251 -9.27 -11.74 24.81
N LYS A 252 -9.60 -10.65 25.52
CA LYS A 252 -8.66 -9.83 26.30
C LYS A 252 -9.22 -9.53 27.69
N SER A 253 -8.33 -9.48 28.66
CA SER A 253 -8.69 -9.18 30.05
C SER A 253 -9.00 -7.71 30.27
N SER A 254 -8.37 -6.84 29.47
CA SER A 254 -8.62 -5.41 29.48
C SER A 254 -8.51 -4.83 28.07
N VAL A 255 -9.32 -3.79 27.82
CA VAL A 255 -9.30 -3.02 26.57
C VAL A 255 -9.21 -1.54 26.94
N THR A 256 -8.23 -0.83 26.37
CA THR A 256 -8.01 0.61 26.56
C THR A 256 -8.13 1.30 25.20
N VAL A 257 -8.81 2.44 25.16
CA VAL A 257 -9.00 3.23 23.93
C VAL A 257 -8.28 4.55 24.07
N PHE A 258 -7.50 4.91 23.06
CA PHE A 258 -6.95 6.25 22.88
C PHE A 258 -7.58 6.89 21.66
N GLU A 259 -8.06 8.13 21.80
CA GLU A 259 -8.75 8.86 20.74
C GLU A 259 -7.95 10.08 20.30
N LYS A 260 -7.98 10.37 19.00
CA LYS A 260 -7.40 11.58 18.44
C LYS A 260 -8.32 12.17 17.37
N PRO A 261 -8.86 13.39 17.58
CA PRO A 261 -9.58 14.10 16.52
C PRO A 261 -8.67 14.30 15.30
N HIS A 262 -9.21 14.00 14.12
CA HIS A 262 -8.51 14.18 12.86
C HIS A 262 -9.43 14.83 11.82
N ARG A 263 -8.87 15.74 11.03
CA ARG A 263 -9.57 16.44 9.97
C ARG A 263 -8.97 16.05 8.63
N TYR A 264 -9.72 15.29 7.84
CA TYR A 264 -9.29 15.02 6.47
C TYR A 264 -9.44 16.28 5.63
N HIS A 265 -8.35 16.67 4.96
CA HIS A 265 -8.31 17.84 4.07
C HIS A 265 -8.73 17.52 2.62
N PHE A 266 -9.32 16.34 2.38
CA PHE A 266 -9.71 15.90 1.04
C PHE A 266 -11.14 16.30 0.71
N GLY A 267 -11.30 17.29 -0.17
CA GLY A 267 -12.57 17.76 -0.72
C GLY A 267 -12.51 19.25 -1.05
N THR A 268 -12.39 19.59 -2.34
CA THR A 268 -12.37 20.97 -2.84
C THR A 268 -13.77 21.58 -3.03
N HIS A 269 -14.85 20.83 -2.75
CA HIS A 269 -16.21 21.34 -2.86
C HIS A 269 -16.67 22.00 -1.56
N SER A 270 -17.06 23.27 -1.64
CA SER A 270 -17.63 24.08 -0.54
C SER A 270 -18.90 23.49 0.10
N LYS A 271 -19.55 22.50 -0.55
CA LYS A 271 -20.73 21.79 -0.04
C LYS A 271 -20.41 20.49 0.72
N VAL A 272 -19.17 20.02 0.72
CA VAL A 272 -18.78 18.82 1.48
C VAL A 272 -18.27 19.28 2.83
N ALA A 273 -19.06 19.05 3.89
CA ALA A 273 -18.59 19.22 5.24
C ALA A 273 -17.30 18.39 5.39
N ARG A 274 -16.18 19.06 5.68
CA ARG A 274 -14.90 18.37 5.90
C ARG A 274 -15.14 17.30 6.96
N ALA A 275 -14.85 16.04 6.63
CA ALA A 275 -15.10 14.93 7.55
C ALA A 275 -14.20 15.12 8.78
N ASN A 276 -14.80 15.54 9.88
CA ASN A 276 -14.20 15.45 11.20
C ASN A 276 -14.38 13.99 11.63
N VAL A 277 -13.26 13.30 11.83
CA VAL A 277 -13.25 11.92 12.29
C VAL A 277 -12.50 11.85 13.60
N VAL A 278 -12.70 10.75 14.31
CA VAL A 278 -11.88 10.38 15.45
C VAL A 278 -11.10 9.14 15.07
N GLU A 279 -9.78 9.22 15.07
CA GLU A 279 -8.92 8.06 14.92
C GLU A 279 -8.71 7.42 16.30
N TYR A 280 -8.73 6.09 16.32
CA TYR A 280 -8.66 5.26 17.51
C TYR A 280 -7.38 4.44 17.51
N LEU A 281 -6.77 4.30 18.68
CA LEU A 281 -5.84 3.23 19.00
C LEU A 281 -6.47 2.40 20.13
N ILE A 282 -6.91 1.19 19.80
CA ILE A 282 -7.58 0.28 20.73
C ILE A 282 -6.56 -0.79 21.15
N VAL A 283 -6.23 -0.84 22.43
CA VAL A 283 -5.20 -1.72 22.99
C VAL A 283 -5.85 -2.79 23.86
N GLY A 284 -5.65 -4.06 23.50
CA GLY A 284 -6.13 -5.23 24.25
C GLY A 284 -4.98 -5.98 24.91
N GLN A 285 -5.13 -6.27 26.21
CA GLN A 285 -4.13 -6.99 27.01
C GLN A 285 -4.71 -8.24 27.68
#